data_AF-L0JM49-F1
#
_entry.id   AF-L0JM49-F1
#
_cell.length_a   1.000
_cell.length_b   1.000
_cell.length_c   1.000
_cell.angle_alpha   90.00
_cell.angle_beta   90.00
_cell.angle_gamma   90.00
#
_symmetry.space_group_name_H-M   'P 1'
#
loop_
_entity.id
_entity.type
_entity.pdbx_description
1 polymer ?
#
loop_
_entity_poly.entity_id
_entity_poly.type
_entity_poly.pdbx_seq_one_letter_code
_entity_poly.pdbx_strand_id
1 'polypeptide(L)' 'MAVTQRSLEIDYQCPDCSGPLAARYESLVCDDCGYTPRHGAD' A
#
# COMPACT_ATOMS: atom_id res chain seq x y z
N MET A 1 -17.05 -21.53 14.84
CA MET A 1 -16.50 -21.28 13.50
C MET A 1 -15.69 -20.00 13.57
N ALA A 2 -14.36 -20.07 13.64
CA ALA A 2 -13.49 -18.89 13.64
C ALA A 2 -13.23 -18.49 12.19
N VAL A 3 -13.77 -17.34 11.76
CA VAL A 3 -13.35 -16.73 10.49
C VAL A 3 -11.91 -16.28 10.71
N THR A 4 -10.96 -17.01 10.12
CA THR A 4 -9.59 -16.51 10.00
C THR A 4 -9.66 -15.40 8.96
N GLN A 5 -9.72 -14.15 9.43
CA GLN A 5 -9.43 -13.00 8.58
C GLN A 5 -7.96 -13.14 8.23
N ARG A 6 -7.67 -13.83 7.12
CA ARG A 6 -6.41 -13.65 6.41
C ARG A 6 -6.42 -12.20 5.98
N SER A 7 -5.86 -11.35 6.82
CA SER A 7 -5.42 -10.01 6.47
C SER A 7 -4.73 -10.19 5.13
N LEU A 8 -5.39 -9.77 4.06
CA LEU A 8 -4.72 -9.60 2.78
C LEU A 8 -3.81 -8.40 3.03
N GLU A 9 -2.66 -8.68 3.66
CA GLU A 9 -1.50 -7.80 3.66
C GLU A 9 -1.05 -7.77 2.20
N ILE A 10 -1.79 -6.99 1.41
CA ILE A 10 -1.38 -6.63 0.07
C ILE A 10 -0.19 -5.70 0.33
N ASP A 11 1.00 -6.26 0.28
CA ASP A 11 2.26 -5.52 0.27
C ASP A 11 2.28 -4.68 -1.01
N TYR A 12 1.72 -3.47 -0.92
CA TYR A 12 1.83 -2.50 -1.98
C TYR A 12 3.28 -2.05 -2.05
N GLN A 13 3.94 -2.30 -3.18
CA GLN A 13 5.31 -1.85 -3.42
C GLN A 13 5.34 -0.60 -4.29
N CYS A 14 6.23 0.32 -3.94
CA CYS A 14 6.43 1.53 -4.71
C CYS A 14 7.15 1.24 -6.03
N PRO A 15 6.64 1.66 -7.19
CA PRO A 15 7.28 1.41 -8.49
C PRO A 15 8.60 2.18 -8.68
N ASP A 16 8.80 3.27 -7.92
CA ASP A 16 10.00 4.11 -8.02
C ASP A 16 11.19 3.53 -7.24
N CYS A 17 11.02 3.34 -5.92
CA CYS A 17 12.08 2.88 -5.03
C CYS A 17 11.95 1.40 -4.59
N SER A 18 10.92 0.66 -5.02
CA SER A 18 10.59 -0.70 -4.55
C SER A 18 10.35 -0.83 -3.04
N GLY A 19 10.22 0.30 -2.34
CA GLY A 19 9.92 0.34 -0.92
C GLY A 19 8.47 0.00 -0.59
N PRO A 20 8.16 -0.31 0.68
CA PRO A 20 6.78 -0.55 1.10
C PRO A 20 5.94 0.73 1.04
N LEU A 21 4.72 0.62 0.53
CA LEU A 21 3.69 1.66 0.60
C LEU A 21 2.90 1.48 1.89
N ALA A 22 2.88 2.51 2.72
CA ALA A 22 2.05 2.59 3.91
C ALA A 22 0.71 3.27 3.58
N ALA A 23 -0.40 2.70 4.06
CA ALA A 23 -1.69 3.38 4.01
C ALA A 23 -1.74 4.49 5.06
N ARG A 24 -1.76 5.76 4.62
CA ARG A 24 -1.86 6.97 5.44
C ARG A 24 -3.01 7.82 4.94
N TYR A 25 -3.95 8.17 5.84
CA TYR A 25 -5.08 9.05 5.51
C TYR A 25 -5.84 8.61 4.25
N GLU A 26 -6.21 7.32 4.20
CA GLU A 26 -6.94 6.73 3.06
C GLU A 26 -6.16 6.77 1.72
N SER A 27 -4.87 7.10 1.76
CA SER A 27 -3.96 7.13 0.61
C SER A 27 -2.78 6.20 0.81
N LEU A 28 -2.25 5.62 -0.26
CA LEU A 28 -0.98 4.88 -0.19
C LEU A 28 0.19 5.87 -0.32
N VAL A 29 1.18 5.78 0.56
CA VAL A 29 2.36 6.66 0.57
C VAL A 29 3.60 5.82 0.83
N CYS A 30 4.61 5.96 -0.01
CA CYS A 30 5.87 5.25 0.19
C CYS A 30 6.69 5.97 1.27
N ASP A 31 7.10 5.23 2.29
CA ASP A 31 7.86 5.79 3.42
C ASP A 31 9.30 6.16 3.02
N ASP A 32 9.84 5.49 2.00
CA ASP A 32 11.23 5.64 1.56
C ASP A 32 11.42 6.84 0.61
N CYS A 33 10.65 6.87 -0.47
CA CYS A 33 10.78 7.91 -1.50
C CYS A 33 9.64 8.94 -1.53
N GLY A 34 8.61 8.81 -0.67
CA GLY A 34 7.48 9.73 -0.62
C GLY A 34 6.49 9.62 -1.79
N TYR A 35 6.65 8.60 -2.64
CA TYR A 35 5.77 8.36 -3.77
C TYR A 35 4.33 8.10 -3.30
N THR A 36 3.38 8.80 -3.88
CA THR A 36 1.94 8.62 -3.62
C THR A 36 1.25 8.16 -4.91
N PRO A 37 0.79 6.90 -5.00
CA PRO A 37 -0.01 6.48 -6.14
C PRO A 37 -1.32 7.28 -6.10
N ARG A 38 -1.64 7.98 -7.20
CA ARG A 38 -3.00 8.50 -7.36
C ARG A 38 -3.91 7.31 -7.55
N HIS A 39 -4.90 7.14 -6.67
CA HIS A 39 -6.03 6.24 -6.85
C HIS A 39 -6.74 6.63 -8.16
N GLY A 40 -6.34 6.04 -9.29
CA GLY A 40 -6.84 6.45 -10.60
C GLY A 40 -5.93 6.09 -11.77
N ALA A 41 -5.51 4.83 -11.87
CA ALA A 41 -5.17 4.25 -13.16
C ALA A 41 -6.21 3.16 -13.44
N ASP A 42 -7.20 3.53 -14.25
CA ASP A 42 -8.16 2.66 -14.94
C ASP A 42 -7.46 1.49 -15.66
#